data_AF-V7G600-F1
#
_entry.id   AF-V7G600-F1
#
_cell.length_a   1.000
_cell.length_b   1.000
_cell.length_c   1.000
_cell.angle_alpha   90.00
_cell.angle_beta   90.00
_cell.angle_gamma   90.00
#
_symmetry.space_group_name_H-M   'P 1'
#
loop_
_entity.id
_entity.type
_entity.pdbx_description
1 polymer ?
#
loop_
_entity_poly.entity_id
_entity_poly.type
_entity_poly.pdbx_seq_one_letter_code
_entity_poly.pdbx_strand_id
1 'polypeptide(L)'
;MPLRDIDDVDRLKKINAALVSRVERSMDQQGNAFSLFQTAISLENRVRMRTEELHSTLRRLEQSNIDLSAAKENAELANLSKTRFLAAASHDVLQPLNAAHLSVSALAEVQTSDEGKKLVRQVERSLETMEDLLRTLLDISKLDAGVVQPDIGDVNLETLFSSLRSDFKPVAKLKGLTLKFRPVSAVVRSDRTLLRRILQNILSNALRYTRSGGVLVGTRHRGDTIRIDVADTGCGIPDDQREAVFEEFHRGSAIPADTGISGGGLGLGLAIVRRMAAALGHPVTFSSKVGRGTIFHIDVPVGIGASADAIASLAEMERPRGYGLFGTKVLLVENDADVLQAMTFLLERWQCLVRAATSTEDALSLLGDTDWVPDIVIADQHLDDGDLGTATIAEVRDYLGRAVPALIVTADGSEAVAKAARAAGIELMRKPLKPAQLRALLAHLLA
;
A
#
# COMPACT_ATOMS: atom_id res chain seq x y z
N MET A 1 1.46 50.86 -115.94
CA MET A 1 0.56 50.77 -114.78
C MET A 1 0.38 49.28 -114.44
N PRO A 2 0.12 48.88 -113.18
CA PRO A 2 1.11 48.64 -112.12
C PRO A 2 1.10 47.16 -111.67
N LEU A 3 2.27 46.55 -111.43
CA LEU A 3 2.39 45.20 -110.84
C LEU A 3 3.49 45.09 -109.77
N ARG A 4 4.19 46.19 -109.45
CA ARG A 4 5.28 46.21 -108.46
C ARG A 4 4.89 46.73 -107.07
N ASP A 5 3.80 47.49 -106.94
CA ASP A 5 3.39 48.05 -105.64
C ASP A 5 2.57 47.10 -104.74
N ILE A 6 1.99 46.03 -105.30
CA ILE A 6 1.16 45.07 -104.53
C ILE A 6 2.04 44.11 -103.70
N ASP A 7 3.25 43.78 -104.20
CA ASP A 7 4.16 42.82 -103.55
C ASP A 7 4.90 43.45 -102.34
N ASP A 8 5.11 44.77 -102.36
CA ASP A 8 5.73 45.51 -101.24
C ASP A 8 4.75 45.72 -100.07
N VAL A 9 3.46 45.91 -100.34
CA VAL A 9 2.44 46.04 -99.28
C VAL A 9 2.24 44.72 -98.52
N ASP A 10 2.24 43.59 -99.23
CA ASP A 10 2.12 42.27 -98.58
C ASP A 10 3.40 41.85 -97.84
N ARG A 11 4.58 42.24 -98.34
CA ARG A 11 5.84 42.10 -97.58
C ARG A 11 5.83 42.95 -96.32
N LEU A 12 5.44 44.21 -96.41
CA LEU A 12 5.37 45.11 -95.25
C LEU A 12 4.39 44.59 -94.21
N LYS A 13 3.22 44.08 -94.61
CA LYS A 13 2.25 43.44 -93.69
C LYS A 13 2.84 42.21 -92.99
N LYS A 14 3.57 41.34 -93.70
CA LYS A 14 4.23 40.17 -93.10
C LYS A 14 5.34 40.57 -92.12
N ILE A 15 6.14 41.58 -92.46
CA ILE A 15 7.21 42.09 -91.58
C ILE A 15 6.59 42.73 -90.33
N ASN A 16 5.54 43.52 -90.48
CA ASN A 16 4.87 44.17 -89.36
C ASN A 16 4.20 43.14 -88.43
N ALA A 17 3.51 42.13 -88.99
CA ALA A 17 2.94 41.03 -88.20
C ALA A 17 4.02 40.21 -87.45
N ALA A 18 5.18 39.97 -88.08
CA ALA A 18 6.30 39.28 -87.45
C ALA A 18 6.95 40.12 -86.33
N LEU A 19 7.05 41.44 -86.50
CA LEU A 19 7.56 42.35 -85.48
C LEU A 19 6.60 42.46 -84.28
N VAL A 20 5.28 42.59 -84.54
CA VAL A 20 4.26 42.62 -83.48
C VAL A 20 4.27 41.34 -82.67
N SER A 21 4.27 40.17 -83.33
CA SER A 21 4.32 38.87 -82.61
C SER A 21 5.62 38.68 -81.82
N ARG A 22 6.74 39.27 -82.28
CA ARG A 22 8.02 39.23 -81.56
C ARG A 22 8.03 40.15 -80.34
N VAL A 23 7.41 41.33 -80.43
CA VAL A 23 7.26 42.27 -79.32
C VAL A 23 6.28 41.72 -78.27
N GLU A 24 5.15 41.14 -78.70
CA GLU A 24 4.18 40.49 -77.81
C GLU A 24 4.83 39.32 -77.03
N ARG A 25 5.57 38.43 -77.72
CA ARG A 25 6.31 37.34 -77.02
C ARG A 25 7.40 37.84 -76.07
N SER A 26 8.07 38.94 -76.41
CA SER A 26 9.07 39.57 -75.55
C SER A 26 8.44 40.16 -74.28
N MET A 27 7.29 40.82 -74.42
CA MET A 27 6.55 41.39 -73.28
C MET A 27 5.92 40.30 -72.40
N ASP A 28 5.39 39.23 -72.99
CA ASP A 28 4.89 38.07 -72.25
C ASP A 28 6.01 37.36 -71.47
N GLN A 29 7.19 37.16 -72.05
CA GLN A 29 8.34 36.59 -71.35
C GLN A 29 8.84 37.48 -70.20
N GLN A 30 8.85 38.80 -70.38
CA GLN A 30 9.21 39.74 -69.31
C GLN A 30 8.16 39.81 -68.19
N GLY A 31 6.87 39.80 -68.52
CA GLY A 31 5.79 39.73 -67.54
C GLY A 31 5.80 38.43 -66.73
N ASN A 32 6.11 37.30 -67.37
CA ASN A 32 6.20 36.00 -66.72
C ASN A 32 7.44 35.91 -65.80
N ALA A 33 8.59 36.46 -66.23
CA ALA A 33 9.80 36.51 -65.41
C ALA A 33 9.65 37.41 -64.17
N PHE A 34 8.99 38.57 -64.31
CA PHE A 34 8.72 39.47 -63.19
C PHE A 34 7.72 38.87 -62.19
N SER A 35 6.68 38.18 -62.68
CA SER A 35 5.73 37.45 -61.82
C SER A 35 6.40 36.33 -61.01
N LEU A 36 7.29 35.54 -61.64
CA LEU A 36 8.08 34.52 -60.95
C LEU A 36 8.99 35.13 -59.88
N PHE A 37 9.63 36.26 -60.17
CA PHE A 37 10.48 36.98 -59.22
C PHE A 37 9.68 37.51 -58.02
N GLN A 38 8.51 38.13 -58.26
CA GLN A 38 7.61 38.57 -57.19
C GLN A 38 7.13 37.40 -56.32
N THR A 39 6.81 36.26 -56.94
CA THR A 39 6.40 35.05 -56.24
C THR A 39 7.54 34.48 -55.40
N ALA A 40 8.77 34.47 -55.92
CA ALA A 40 9.96 34.02 -55.19
C ALA A 40 10.24 34.88 -53.95
N ILE A 41 10.19 36.22 -54.08
CA ILE A 41 10.35 37.15 -52.94
C ILE A 41 9.22 36.95 -51.91
N SER A 42 7.98 36.79 -52.37
CA SER A 42 6.84 36.54 -51.49
C SER A 42 7.02 35.23 -50.70
N LEU A 43 7.46 34.17 -51.37
CA LEU A 43 7.71 32.87 -50.76
C LEU A 43 8.87 32.92 -49.76
N GLU A 44 9.97 33.59 -50.10
CA GLU A 44 11.12 33.79 -49.22
C GLU A 44 10.73 34.54 -47.94
N ASN A 45 9.97 35.63 -48.08
CA ASN A 45 9.44 36.36 -46.93
C ASN A 45 8.49 35.48 -46.08
N ARG A 46 7.68 34.63 -46.71
CA ARG A 46 6.79 33.68 -46.01
C ARG A 46 7.59 32.62 -45.26
N VAL A 47 8.64 32.07 -45.87
CA VAL A 47 9.54 31.10 -45.22
C VAL A 47 10.26 31.76 -44.05
N ARG A 48 10.78 32.98 -44.22
CA ARG A 48 11.45 33.72 -43.14
C ARG A 48 10.51 33.96 -41.96
N MET A 49 9.31 34.49 -42.22
CA MET A 49 8.30 34.71 -41.15
C MET A 49 7.92 33.41 -40.44
N ARG A 50 7.70 32.32 -41.18
CA ARG A 50 7.37 31.02 -40.57
C ARG A 50 8.53 30.44 -39.77
N THR A 51 9.76 30.67 -40.19
CA THR A 51 10.97 30.23 -39.47
C THR A 51 11.14 31.02 -38.17
N GLU A 52 10.90 32.33 -38.20
CA GLU A 52 10.91 33.19 -37.01
C GLU A 52 9.79 32.81 -36.03
N GLU A 53 8.58 32.55 -36.52
CA GLU A 53 7.45 32.06 -35.73
C GLU A 53 7.77 30.69 -35.09
N LEU A 54 8.36 29.76 -35.85
CA LEU A 54 8.78 28.45 -35.35
C LEU A 54 9.86 28.57 -34.27
N HIS A 55 10.88 29.41 -34.48
CA HIS A 55 11.91 29.65 -33.47
C HIS A 55 11.32 30.28 -32.20
N SER A 56 10.36 31.20 -32.33
CA SER A 56 9.71 31.81 -31.17
C SER A 56 8.88 30.80 -30.36
N THR A 57 8.18 29.88 -31.04
CA THR A 57 7.38 28.84 -30.41
C THR A 57 8.24 27.76 -29.77
N LEU A 58 9.34 27.37 -30.41
CA LEU A 58 10.32 26.44 -29.82
C LEU A 58 10.92 27.00 -28.53
N ARG A 59 11.36 28.27 -28.52
CA ARG A 59 11.88 28.89 -27.28
C ARG A 59 10.84 28.94 -26.16
N ARG A 60 9.57 29.24 -26.49
CA ARG A 60 8.48 29.22 -25.51
C ARG A 60 8.22 27.82 -24.97
N LEU A 61 8.28 26.80 -25.83
CA LEU A 61 8.14 25.40 -25.43
C LEU A 61 9.29 24.96 -24.53
N GLU A 62 10.54 25.29 -24.89
CA GLU A 62 11.72 24.99 -24.06
C GLU A 62 11.60 25.63 -22.68
N GLN A 63 11.26 26.92 -22.62
CA GLN A 63 11.07 27.61 -21.35
C GLN A 63 9.96 26.98 -20.51
N SER A 64 8.80 26.71 -21.13
CA SER A 64 7.68 26.05 -20.43
C SER A 64 8.04 24.66 -19.93
N ASN A 65 8.90 23.93 -20.64
CA ASN A 65 9.34 22.60 -20.24
C ASN A 65 10.32 22.67 -19.06
N ILE A 66 11.23 23.64 -19.06
CA ILE A 66 12.12 23.91 -17.92
C ILE A 66 11.30 24.28 -16.68
N ASP A 67 10.36 25.22 -16.80
CA ASP A 67 9.52 25.66 -15.69
C ASP A 67 8.67 24.50 -15.14
N LEU A 68 8.11 23.67 -16.03
CA LEU A 68 7.35 22.48 -15.66
C LEU A 68 8.21 21.44 -14.95
N SER A 69 9.43 21.19 -15.45
CA SER A 69 10.37 20.25 -14.84
C SER A 69 10.78 20.71 -13.44
N ALA A 70 11.11 21.99 -13.27
CA ALA A 70 11.47 22.56 -11.98
C ALA A 70 10.29 22.51 -10.99
N ALA A 71 9.08 22.85 -11.44
CA ALA A 71 7.87 22.75 -10.60
C ALA A 71 7.58 21.30 -10.18
N LYS A 72 7.78 20.34 -11.10
CA LYS A 72 7.61 18.91 -10.82
C LYS A 72 8.60 18.42 -9.78
N GLU A 73 9.89 18.73 -9.94
CA GLU A 73 10.94 18.33 -8.99
C GLU A 73 10.67 18.90 -7.60
N ASN A 74 10.26 20.16 -7.52
CA ASN A 74 9.94 20.81 -6.24
C ASN A 74 8.72 20.17 -5.55
N ALA A 75 7.71 19.79 -6.34
CA ALA A 75 6.55 19.06 -5.84
C ALA A 75 6.90 17.64 -5.34
N GLU A 76 7.78 16.93 -6.06
CA GLU A 76 8.27 15.60 -5.66
C GLU A 76 9.10 15.67 -4.36
N LEU A 77 10.00 16.65 -4.24
CA LEU A 77 10.78 16.88 -3.01
C LEU A 77 9.88 17.21 -1.81
N ALA A 78 8.87 18.07 -2.00
CA ALA A 78 7.91 18.39 -0.96
C ALA A 78 7.11 17.15 -0.52
N ASN A 79 6.70 16.30 -1.46
CA ASN A 79 5.95 15.07 -1.17
C ASN A 79 6.82 14.04 -0.42
N LEU A 80 8.08 13.89 -0.83
CA LEU A 80 9.05 13.02 -0.14
C LEU A 80 9.31 13.50 1.29
N SER A 81 9.51 14.80 1.48
CA SER A 81 9.71 15.42 2.80
C SER A 81 8.50 15.20 3.71
N LYS A 82 7.28 15.45 3.20
CA LYS A 82 6.03 15.18 3.91
C LYS A 82 5.89 13.72 4.32
N THR A 83 6.30 12.79 3.47
CA THR A 83 6.23 11.35 3.75
C THR A 83 7.24 10.91 4.81
N ARG A 84 8.47 11.42 4.76
CA ARG A 84 9.48 11.16 5.81
C ARG A 84 9.03 11.73 7.15
N PHE A 85 8.50 12.95 7.16
CA PHE A 85 7.93 13.57 8.36
C PHE A 85 6.79 12.74 8.95
N LEU A 86 5.84 12.30 8.13
CA LEU A 86 4.72 11.47 8.59
C LEU A 86 5.19 10.09 9.08
N ALA A 87 6.19 9.49 8.44
CA ALA A 87 6.76 8.22 8.88
C ALA A 87 7.45 8.32 10.25
N ALA A 88 8.25 9.37 10.47
CA ALA A 88 8.91 9.62 11.75
C ALA A 88 7.89 9.94 12.85
N ALA A 89 6.98 10.89 12.60
CA ALA A 89 5.94 11.28 13.55
C ALA A 89 5.03 10.11 13.95
N SER A 90 4.91 9.09 13.09
CA SER A 90 4.08 7.93 13.40
C SER A 90 4.71 6.96 14.36
N HIS A 91 6.04 6.84 14.37
CA HIS A 91 6.73 6.08 15.39
C HIS A 91 6.46 6.70 16.78
N ASP A 92 6.62 8.01 16.85
CA ASP A 92 6.44 8.82 18.06
C ASP A 92 4.98 8.83 18.56
N VAL A 93 4.01 8.59 17.68
CA VAL A 93 2.58 8.47 18.05
C VAL A 93 2.18 7.01 18.34
N LEU A 94 2.80 6.02 17.69
CA LEU A 94 2.51 4.60 17.92
C LEU A 94 3.02 4.09 19.27
N GLN A 95 4.18 4.57 19.74
CA GLN A 95 4.73 4.22 21.05
C GLN A 95 3.77 4.55 22.22
N PRO A 96 3.31 5.80 22.40
CA PRO A 96 2.39 6.13 23.49
C PRO A 96 1.04 5.41 23.33
N LEU A 97 0.61 5.14 22.09
CA LEU A 97 -0.60 4.35 21.85
C LEU A 97 -0.44 2.88 22.28
N ASN A 98 0.73 2.28 22.05
CA ASN A 98 1.05 0.94 22.49
C ASN A 98 1.14 0.86 24.03
N ALA A 99 1.75 1.85 24.68
CA ALA A 99 1.76 1.96 26.15
C ALA A 99 0.33 2.09 26.72
N ALA A 100 -0.53 2.88 26.08
CA ALA A 100 -1.95 2.98 26.45
C ALA A 100 -2.68 1.64 26.29
N HIS A 101 -2.41 0.89 25.20
CA HIS A 101 -2.97 -0.44 24.99
C HIS A 101 -2.57 -1.44 26.08
N LEU A 102 -1.29 -1.47 26.44
CA LEU A 102 -0.79 -2.34 27.51
C LEU A 102 -1.38 -1.96 28.86
N SER A 103 -1.46 -0.66 29.17
CA SER A 103 -2.06 -0.13 30.40
C SER A 103 -3.54 -0.46 30.53
N VAL A 104 -4.31 -0.32 29.45
CA VAL A 104 -5.73 -0.66 29.43
C VAL A 104 -5.94 -2.18 29.51
N SER A 105 -5.08 -2.97 28.88
CA SER A 105 -5.10 -4.44 29.01
C SER A 105 -4.81 -4.88 30.45
N ALA A 106 -3.82 -4.25 31.10
CA ALA A 106 -3.52 -4.43 32.52
C ALA A 106 -4.71 -4.04 33.42
N LEU A 107 -5.43 -2.97 33.08
CA LEU A 107 -6.63 -2.53 33.80
C LEU A 107 -7.82 -3.49 33.59
N ALA A 108 -7.99 -4.04 32.38
CA ALA A 108 -9.03 -5.03 32.06
C ALA A 108 -8.96 -6.24 32.99
N GLU A 109 -7.72 -6.65 33.22
CA GLU A 109 -7.31 -7.75 34.04
C GLU A 109 -7.62 -7.48 35.54
N VAL A 110 -7.35 -6.27 36.07
CA VAL A 110 -7.65 -5.94 37.49
C VAL A 110 -9.15 -5.67 37.72
N GLN A 111 -9.93 -5.33 36.68
CA GLN A 111 -11.34 -4.99 36.88
C GLN A 111 -12.24 -6.19 37.17
N THR A 112 -12.94 -6.11 38.30
CA THR A 112 -13.89 -7.12 38.76
C THR A 112 -15.33 -6.77 38.42
N SER A 113 -15.66 -5.47 38.38
CA SER A 113 -17.01 -4.97 38.10
C SER A 113 -17.41 -5.08 36.62
N ASP A 114 -18.70 -5.33 36.36
CA ASP A 114 -19.22 -5.43 34.99
C ASP A 114 -19.23 -4.07 34.27
N GLU A 115 -19.52 -2.98 34.98
CA GLU A 115 -19.38 -1.61 34.48
C GLU A 115 -17.92 -1.27 34.14
N GLY A 116 -16.97 -1.59 35.02
CA GLY A 116 -15.54 -1.36 34.78
C GLY A 116 -15.03 -2.14 33.56
N LYS A 117 -15.41 -3.42 33.42
CA LYS A 117 -15.09 -4.22 32.24
C LYS A 117 -15.71 -3.65 30.95
N LYS A 118 -16.91 -3.06 31.00
CA LYS A 118 -17.52 -2.40 29.84
C LYS A 118 -16.74 -1.15 29.43
N LEU A 119 -16.34 -0.31 30.38
CA LEU A 119 -15.56 0.90 30.12
C LEU A 119 -14.18 0.55 29.55
N VAL A 120 -13.51 -0.45 30.11
CA VAL A 120 -12.22 -0.91 29.59
C VAL A 120 -12.34 -1.37 28.14
N ARG A 121 -13.31 -2.24 27.81
CA ARG A 121 -13.55 -2.65 26.43
C ARG A 121 -13.87 -1.49 25.49
N GLN A 122 -14.49 -0.42 25.99
CA GLN A 122 -14.80 0.77 25.20
C GLN A 122 -13.53 1.59 24.91
N VAL A 123 -12.64 1.73 25.89
CA VAL A 123 -11.35 2.39 25.71
C VAL A 123 -10.45 1.57 24.78
N GLU A 124 -10.34 0.25 24.97
CA GLU A 124 -9.59 -0.65 24.09
C GLU A 124 -10.00 -0.47 22.63
N ARG A 125 -11.31 -0.50 22.34
CA ARG A 125 -11.84 -0.29 20.99
C ARG A 125 -11.51 1.08 20.42
N SER A 126 -11.50 2.12 21.26
CA SER A 126 -11.17 3.48 20.83
C SER A 126 -9.69 3.58 20.44
N LEU A 127 -8.82 2.93 21.21
CA LEU A 127 -7.38 2.86 20.92
C LEU A 127 -7.11 2.03 19.65
N GLU A 128 -7.75 0.87 19.48
CA GLU A 128 -7.66 0.07 18.25
C GLU A 128 -8.09 0.87 17.01
N THR A 129 -9.16 1.66 17.14
CA THR A 129 -9.66 2.51 16.05
C THR A 129 -8.67 3.63 15.71
N MET A 130 -8.03 4.22 16.72
CA MET A 130 -7.01 5.26 16.53
C MET A 130 -5.74 4.69 15.88
N GLU A 131 -5.36 3.47 16.25
CA GLU A 131 -4.23 2.76 15.64
C GLU A 131 -4.48 2.48 14.15
N ASP A 132 -5.64 1.90 13.83
CA ASP A 132 -6.03 1.60 12.45
C ASP A 132 -6.05 2.87 11.60
N LEU A 133 -6.47 4.00 12.17
CA LEU A 133 -6.44 5.32 11.52
C LEU A 133 -5.03 5.79 11.18
N LEU A 134 -4.15 5.79 12.17
CA LEU A 134 -2.77 6.26 12.01
C LEU A 134 -2.04 5.39 10.98
N ARG A 135 -2.19 4.07 11.11
CA ARG A 135 -1.63 3.10 10.16
C ARG A 135 -2.14 3.31 8.75
N THR A 136 -3.45 3.54 8.61
CA THR A 136 -4.08 3.86 7.32
C THR A 136 -3.53 5.15 6.72
N LEU A 137 -3.44 6.23 7.50
CA LEU A 137 -2.94 7.53 7.04
C LEU A 137 -1.49 7.41 6.55
N LEU A 138 -0.68 6.63 7.27
CA LEU A 138 0.69 6.31 6.87
C LEU A 138 0.76 5.52 5.59
N ASP A 139 -0.02 4.45 5.48
CA ASP A 139 -0.05 3.62 4.28
C ASP A 139 -0.42 4.48 3.07
N ILE A 140 -1.42 5.36 3.19
CA ILE A 140 -1.81 6.32 2.14
C ILE A 140 -0.64 7.25 1.81
N SER A 141 -0.01 7.84 2.82
CA SER A 141 1.08 8.82 2.61
C SER A 141 2.30 8.18 1.96
N LYS A 142 2.67 6.95 2.35
CA LYS A 142 3.78 6.21 1.75
C LYS A 142 3.47 5.78 0.30
N LEU A 143 2.22 5.42 0.01
CA LEU A 143 1.77 5.11 -1.35
C LEU A 143 1.76 6.36 -2.25
N ASP A 144 1.28 7.50 -1.74
CA ASP A 144 1.17 8.76 -2.50
C ASP A 144 2.52 9.39 -2.88
N ALA A 145 3.57 9.12 -2.10
CA ALA A 145 4.91 9.53 -2.44
C ALA A 145 5.68 8.50 -3.29
N GLY A 146 5.04 7.38 -3.67
CA GLY A 146 5.70 6.30 -4.43
C GLY A 146 6.88 5.65 -3.69
N VAL A 147 6.97 5.83 -2.36
CA VAL A 147 8.07 5.32 -1.53
C VAL A 147 7.90 3.82 -1.25
N VAL A 148 6.67 3.32 -1.24
CA VAL A 148 6.41 1.86 -1.19
C VAL A 148 6.56 1.30 -2.60
N GLN A 149 7.70 0.65 -2.86
CA GLN A 149 7.85 -0.21 -4.02
C GLN A 149 7.23 -1.57 -3.69
N PRO A 150 6.17 -2.01 -4.39
CA PRO A 150 5.56 -3.31 -4.14
C PRO A 150 6.56 -4.45 -4.38
N ASP A 151 6.61 -5.41 -3.46
CA ASP A 151 7.42 -6.62 -3.65
C ASP A 151 6.61 -7.65 -4.42
N ILE A 152 6.71 -7.60 -5.75
CA ILE A 152 5.91 -8.45 -6.64
C ILE A 152 6.53 -9.85 -6.73
N GLY A 153 5.86 -10.81 -6.11
CA GLY A 153 6.23 -12.23 -6.14
C GLY A 153 5.05 -13.15 -6.46
N ASP A 154 5.31 -14.46 -6.44
CA ASP A 154 4.28 -15.48 -6.58
C ASP A 154 3.54 -15.70 -5.26
N VAL A 155 2.21 -15.51 -5.28
CA VAL A 155 1.33 -15.61 -4.12
C VAL A 155 0.36 -16.76 -4.30
N ASN A 156 0.46 -17.77 -3.44
CA ASN A 156 -0.52 -18.85 -3.37
C ASN A 156 -1.84 -18.34 -2.76
N LEU A 157 -2.92 -18.35 -3.56
CA LEU A 157 -4.22 -17.83 -3.12
C LEU A 157 -4.88 -18.67 -2.03
N GLU A 158 -4.68 -19.99 -1.96
CA GLU A 158 -5.27 -20.80 -0.88
C GLU A 158 -4.65 -20.46 0.47
N THR A 159 -3.32 -20.27 0.53
CA THR A 159 -2.62 -19.86 1.76
C THR A 159 -3.08 -18.48 2.21
N LEU A 160 -3.30 -17.56 1.28
CA LEU A 160 -3.84 -16.23 1.58
C LEU A 160 -5.29 -16.33 2.09
N PHE A 161 -6.13 -17.10 1.40
CA PHE A 161 -7.54 -17.27 1.75
C PHE A 161 -7.73 -18.03 3.06
N SER A 162 -6.87 -19.00 3.39
CA SER A 162 -6.93 -19.74 4.64
C SER A 162 -6.66 -18.81 5.83
N SER A 163 -5.68 -17.92 5.71
CA SER A 163 -5.41 -16.89 6.72
C SER A 163 -6.60 -15.94 6.89
N LEU A 164 -7.15 -15.41 5.80
CA LEU A 164 -8.33 -14.52 5.87
C LEU A 164 -9.56 -15.24 6.45
N ARG A 165 -9.74 -16.52 6.11
CA ARG A 165 -10.81 -17.35 6.64
C ARG A 165 -10.68 -17.50 8.16
N SER A 166 -9.48 -17.76 8.67
CA SER A 166 -9.24 -17.86 10.11
C SER A 166 -9.53 -16.54 10.84
N ASP A 167 -9.12 -15.40 10.25
CA ASP A 167 -9.31 -14.07 10.84
C ASP A 167 -10.81 -13.68 10.92
N PHE A 168 -11.58 -13.89 9.85
CA PHE A 168 -12.95 -13.36 9.73
C PHE A 168 -14.06 -14.35 10.08
N LYS A 169 -13.77 -15.65 10.20
CA LYS A 169 -14.79 -16.65 10.59
C LYS A 169 -15.40 -16.39 11.99
N PRO A 170 -14.62 -16.02 13.04
CA PRO A 170 -15.20 -15.64 14.32
C PRO A 170 -16.10 -14.40 14.21
N VAL A 171 -15.68 -13.39 13.45
CA VAL A 171 -16.42 -12.14 13.25
C VAL A 171 -17.76 -12.40 12.56
N ALA A 172 -17.76 -13.19 11.49
CA ALA A 172 -18.97 -13.57 10.78
C ALA A 172 -19.92 -14.37 11.68
N LYS A 173 -19.39 -15.31 12.47
CA LYS A 173 -20.19 -16.13 13.41
C LYS A 173 -20.85 -15.27 14.50
N LEU A 174 -20.13 -14.29 15.07
CA LEU A 174 -20.68 -13.36 16.06
C LEU A 174 -21.86 -12.54 15.51
N LYS A 175 -21.85 -12.23 14.20
CA LYS A 175 -22.95 -11.55 13.51
C LYS A 175 -24.03 -12.48 12.96
N GLY A 176 -23.91 -13.80 13.12
CA GLY A 176 -24.82 -14.77 12.52
C GLY A 176 -24.75 -14.83 10.98
N LEU A 177 -23.63 -14.40 10.38
CA LEU A 177 -23.41 -14.39 8.93
C LEU A 177 -22.64 -15.63 8.47
N THR A 178 -22.94 -16.07 7.25
CA THR A 178 -22.19 -17.15 6.60
C THR A 178 -20.99 -16.58 5.82
N LEU A 179 -19.77 -16.96 6.17
CA LEU A 179 -18.56 -16.63 5.40
C LEU A 179 -18.04 -17.89 4.69
N LYS A 180 -17.99 -17.86 3.35
CA LYS A 180 -17.53 -18.98 2.53
C LYS A 180 -16.39 -18.55 1.61
N PHE A 181 -15.31 -19.32 1.60
CA PHE A 181 -14.25 -19.23 0.60
C PHE A 181 -14.36 -20.44 -0.32
N ARG A 182 -14.38 -20.22 -1.64
CA ARG A 182 -14.27 -21.31 -2.61
C ARG A 182 -12.82 -21.80 -2.63
N PRO A 183 -12.59 -23.13 -2.66
CA PRO A 183 -11.26 -23.68 -2.83
C PRO A 183 -10.62 -23.13 -4.10
N VAL A 184 -9.34 -22.76 -4.02
CA VAL A 184 -8.60 -22.21 -5.17
C VAL A 184 -7.21 -22.82 -5.22
N SER A 185 -6.85 -23.42 -6.36
CA SER A 185 -5.49 -23.93 -6.61
C SER A 185 -4.81 -23.03 -7.64
N ALA A 186 -4.59 -21.77 -7.28
CA ALA A 186 -4.02 -20.79 -8.20
C ALA A 186 -2.96 -19.93 -7.52
N VAL A 187 -1.93 -19.61 -8.28
CA VAL A 187 -0.85 -18.70 -7.91
C VAL A 187 -1.03 -17.42 -8.73
N VAL A 188 -0.92 -16.27 -8.07
CA VAL A 188 -0.99 -14.95 -8.70
C VAL A 188 0.30 -14.19 -8.48
N ARG A 189 0.62 -13.26 -9.39
CA ARG A 189 1.80 -12.41 -9.29
C ARG A 189 1.41 -11.06 -8.68
N SER A 190 1.78 -10.85 -7.41
CA SER A 190 1.39 -9.69 -6.61
C SER A 190 2.29 -9.54 -5.38
N ASP A 191 2.21 -8.41 -4.70
CA ASP A 191 2.67 -8.29 -3.31
C ASP A 191 1.66 -8.97 -2.36
N ARG A 192 2.13 -9.93 -1.57
CA ARG A 192 1.29 -10.70 -0.63
C ARG A 192 0.65 -9.83 0.44
N THR A 193 1.39 -8.86 0.97
CA THR A 193 0.95 -8.01 2.08
C THR A 193 -0.10 -7.02 1.61
N LEU A 194 0.15 -6.34 0.48
CA LEU A 194 -0.79 -5.38 -0.09
C LEU A 194 -2.06 -6.06 -0.60
N LEU A 195 -1.95 -7.21 -1.27
CA LEU A 195 -3.13 -7.98 -1.72
C LEU A 195 -3.97 -8.48 -0.53
N ARG A 196 -3.33 -8.95 0.54
CA ARG A 196 -4.04 -9.31 1.79
C ARG A 196 -4.82 -8.13 2.34
N ARG A 197 -4.20 -6.95 2.41
CA ARG A 197 -4.84 -5.73 2.94
C ARG A 197 -6.01 -5.27 2.10
N ILE A 198 -5.91 -5.34 0.77
CA ILE A 198 -7.03 -5.05 -0.13
C ILE A 198 -8.21 -5.97 0.21
N LEU A 199 -7.97 -7.28 0.29
CA LEU A 199 -9.02 -8.26 0.60
C LEU A 199 -9.58 -8.09 2.02
N GLN A 200 -8.76 -7.76 3.01
CA GLN A 200 -9.19 -7.49 4.39
C GLN A 200 -10.15 -6.29 4.44
N ASN A 201 -9.82 -5.20 3.76
CA ASN A 201 -10.68 -4.01 3.71
C ASN A 201 -12.03 -4.30 3.04
N ILE A 202 -12.01 -5.02 1.93
CA ILE A 202 -13.24 -5.41 1.23
C ILE A 202 -14.08 -6.38 2.08
N LEU A 203 -13.47 -7.40 2.69
CA LEU A 203 -14.16 -8.36 3.56
C LEU A 203 -14.74 -7.72 4.82
N SER A 204 -13.98 -6.81 5.45
CA SER A 204 -14.44 -6.05 6.60
C SER A 204 -15.68 -5.24 6.25
N ASN A 205 -15.66 -4.54 5.11
CA ASN A 205 -16.83 -3.81 4.60
C ASN A 205 -18.00 -4.75 4.29
N ALA A 206 -17.77 -5.86 3.60
CA ALA A 206 -18.80 -6.85 3.27
C ALA A 206 -19.52 -7.36 4.53
N LEU A 207 -18.77 -7.78 5.57
CA LEU A 207 -19.34 -8.23 6.84
C LEU A 207 -19.94 -7.10 7.68
N ARG A 208 -19.48 -5.86 7.49
CA ARG A 208 -20.01 -4.68 8.16
C ARG A 208 -21.40 -4.32 7.65
N TYR A 209 -21.58 -4.30 6.33
CA TYR A 209 -22.81 -3.82 5.67
C TYR A 209 -23.81 -4.94 5.35
N THR A 210 -23.46 -6.21 5.62
CA THR A 210 -24.38 -7.34 5.54
C THR A 210 -25.09 -7.56 6.87
N ARG A 211 -26.43 -7.49 6.87
CA ARG A 211 -27.26 -7.75 8.06
C ARG A 211 -27.68 -9.20 8.19
N SER A 212 -27.98 -9.85 7.08
CA SER A 212 -28.40 -11.25 7.01
C SER A 212 -27.87 -11.90 5.73
N GLY A 213 -27.74 -13.23 5.73
CA GLY A 213 -27.14 -13.98 4.63
C GLY A 213 -25.65 -14.22 4.83
N GLY A 214 -24.80 -13.70 3.96
CA GLY A 214 -23.38 -14.01 4.01
C GLY A 214 -22.49 -13.31 2.99
N VAL A 215 -21.21 -13.68 3.06
CA VAL A 215 -20.14 -13.21 2.17
C VAL A 215 -19.46 -14.42 1.53
N LEU A 216 -19.29 -14.36 0.21
CA LEU A 216 -18.62 -15.38 -0.59
C LEU A 216 -17.35 -14.81 -1.21
N VAL A 217 -16.23 -15.48 -1.02
CA VAL A 217 -14.98 -15.22 -1.73
C VAL A 217 -14.75 -16.32 -2.75
N GLY A 218 -14.55 -15.94 -4.00
CA GLY A 218 -14.29 -16.87 -5.10
C GLY A 218 -13.28 -16.32 -6.08
N THR A 219 -12.84 -17.18 -6.99
CA THR A 219 -11.92 -16.79 -8.05
C THR A 219 -12.41 -17.31 -9.40
N ARG A 220 -12.00 -16.63 -10.47
CA ARG A 220 -12.27 -17.05 -11.84
C ARG A 220 -11.06 -16.73 -12.71
N HIS A 221 -10.59 -17.73 -13.44
CA HIS A 221 -9.54 -17.54 -14.44
C HIS A 221 -10.08 -16.77 -15.66
N ARG A 222 -9.32 -15.79 -16.15
CA ARG A 222 -9.64 -14.94 -17.32
C ARG A 222 -8.36 -14.64 -18.10
N GLY A 223 -8.04 -15.49 -19.07
CA GLY A 223 -6.80 -15.36 -19.86
C GLY A 223 -5.58 -15.34 -18.95
N ASP A 224 -4.78 -14.29 -19.01
CA ASP A 224 -3.55 -14.12 -18.22
C ASP A 224 -3.80 -13.53 -16.81
N THR A 225 -5.06 -13.44 -16.39
CA THR A 225 -5.45 -12.89 -15.08
C THR A 225 -6.37 -13.84 -14.33
N ILE A 226 -6.28 -13.79 -13.00
CA ILE A 226 -7.25 -14.38 -12.08
C ILE A 226 -8.05 -13.24 -11.47
N ARG A 227 -9.36 -13.28 -11.69
CA ARG A 227 -10.32 -12.41 -11.03
C ARG A 227 -10.65 -12.97 -9.66
N ILE A 228 -10.46 -12.18 -8.61
CA ILE A 228 -10.92 -12.47 -7.25
C ILE A 228 -12.22 -11.70 -7.01
N ASP A 229 -13.27 -12.42 -6.63
CA ASP A 229 -14.60 -11.88 -6.37
C ASP A 229 -14.92 -11.98 -4.87
N VAL A 230 -15.32 -10.86 -4.26
CA VAL A 230 -15.90 -10.82 -2.90
C VAL A 230 -17.34 -10.34 -3.02
N ALA A 231 -18.28 -11.27 -2.85
CA ALA A 231 -19.71 -11.04 -2.98
C ALA A 231 -20.40 -11.03 -1.61
N ASP A 232 -21.14 -9.98 -1.31
CA ASP A 232 -21.94 -9.82 -0.11
C ASP A 232 -23.44 -9.74 -0.42
N THR A 233 -24.27 -10.08 0.56
CA THR A 233 -25.75 -9.95 0.49
C THR A 233 -26.24 -8.73 1.27
N GLY A 234 -25.44 -7.67 1.32
CA GLY A 234 -25.71 -6.47 2.10
C GLY A 234 -26.70 -5.49 1.47
N CYS A 235 -26.72 -4.26 1.96
CA CYS A 235 -27.65 -3.22 1.51
C CYS A 235 -27.43 -2.76 0.06
N GLY A 236 -26.28 -3.09 -0.54
CA GLY A 236 -25.85 -2.56 -1.84
C GLY A 236 -25.47 -1.08 -1.77
N ILE A 237 -24.95 -0.58 -2.88
CA ILE A 237 -24.47 0.79 -3.08
C ILE A 237 -25.39 1.46 -4.13
N PRO A 238 -26.02 2.60 -3.80
CA PRO A 238 -26.79 3.40 -4.75
C PRO A 238 -25.96 3.90 -5.94
N ASP A 239 -26.58 4.07 -7.10
CA ASP A 239 -25.86 4.45 -8.33
C ASP A 239 -25.23 5.86 -8.25
N ASP A 240 -25.84 6.77 -7.49
CA ASP A 240 -25.36 8.12 -7.19
C ASP A 240 -24.15 8.14 -6.24
N GLN A 241 -23.87 7.05 -5.53
CA GLN A 241 -22.76 6.96 -4.57
C GLN A 241 -21.56 6.17 -5.11
N ARG A 242 -21.60 5.68 -6.35
CA ARG A 242 -20.59 4.73 -6.88
C ARG A 242 -19.17 5.28 -6.93
N GLU A 243 -19.02 6.58 -7.19
CA GLU A 243 -17.70 7.25 -7.16
C GLU A 243 -17.36 7.69 -5.74
N ALA A 244 -18.34 8.22 -5.02
CA ALA A 244 -18.19 8.75 -3.68
C ALA A 244 -17.81 7.68 -2.63
N VAL A 245 -18.16 6.40 -2.82
CA VAL A 245 -17.71 5.32 -1.92
C VAL A 245 -16.19 5.13 -1.87
N PHE A 246 -15.45 5.66 -2.86
CA PHE A 246 -13.99 5.67 -2.86
C PHE A 246 -13.39 6.99 -2.36
N GLU A 247 -14.21 7.97 -2.00
CA GLU A 247 -13.75 9.21 -1.38
C GLU A 247 -13.44 8.99 0.10
N GLU A 248 -12.44 9.72 0.57
CA GLU A 248 -12.01 9.67 1.96
C GLU A 248 -13.12 10.23 2.87
N PHE A 249 -13.34 9.59 4.01
CA PHE A 249 -14.35 9.97 5.01
C PHE A 249 -15.81 9.90 4.53
N HIS A 250 -16.05 9.38 3.32
CA HIS A 250 -17.40 9.24 2.80
C HIS A 250 -18.12 8.04 3.44
N ARG A 251 -19.31 8.28 3.98
CA ARG A 251 -20.20 7.24 4.54
C ARG A 251 -21.53 7.31 3.81
N GLY A 252 -21.94 6.21 3.18
CA GLY A 252 -23.25 6.15 2.54
C GLY A 252 -24.37 6.43 3.54
N SER A 253 -25.31 7.30 3.20
CA SER A 253 -26.41 7.78 4.06
C SER A 253 -27.42 6.71 4.50
N ALA A 254 -27.21 5.44 4.14
CA ALA A 254 -28.19 4.36 4.27
C ALA A 254 -28.17 3.62 5.63
N ILE A 255 -27.47 4.12 6.65
CA ILE A 255 -27.46 3.50 7.99
C ILE A 255 -28.00 4.49 9.02
N PRO A 256 -29.24 4.28 9.51
CA PRO A 256 -29.77 5.02 10.66
C PRO A 256 -28.85 4.85 11.87
N ALA A 257 -28.61 5.95 12.59
CA ALA A 257 -27.75 6.04 13.76
C ALA A 257 -28.18 5.15 14.96
N ASP A 258 -29.35 4.50 14.87
CA ASP A 258 -30.07 3.91 16.01
C ASP A 258 -29.94 2.38 16.15
N THR A 259 -28.92 1.75 15.53
CA THR A 259 -28.84 0.27 15.48
C THR A 259 -27.78 -0.38 16.38
N GLY A 260 -27.20 0.34 17.36
CA GLY A 260 -26.26 -0.24 18.32
C GLY A 260 -24.94 -0.75 17.70
N ILE A 261 -24.68 -0.46 16.42
CA ILE A 261 -23.41 -0.69 15.72
C ILE A 261 -22.46 0.46 16.06
N SER A 262 -22.14 0.60 17.36
CA SER A 262 -21.24 1.63 17.89
C SER A 262 -19.77 1.23 17.68
N GLY A 263 -19.31 1.29 16.42
CA GLY A 263 -17.94 0.96 16.01
C GLY A 263 -17.66 1.34 14.57
N GLY A 264 -18.12 2.52 14.15
CA GLY A 264 -18.13 2.90 12.74
C GLY A 264 -16.75 3.24 12.19
N GLY A 265 -16.11 2.31 11.47
CA GLY A 265 -14.89 2.59 10.69
C GLY A 265 -15.06 3.78 9.73
N LEU A 266 -13.98 4.54 9.53
CA LEU A 266 -13.98 5.96 9.17
C LEU A 266 -14.20 6.29 7.68
N GLY A 267 -14.68 5.34 6.87
CA GLY A 267 -14.90 5.58 5.44
C GLY A 267 -13.61 5.56 4.59
N LEU A 268 -12.47 5.25 5.18
CA LEU A 268 -11.18 5.22 4.46
C LEU A 268 -10.92 3.90 3.71
N GLY A 269 -11.58 2.80 4.10
CA GLY A 269 -11.23 1.46 3.63
C GLY A 269 -11.22 1.28 2.11
N LEU A 270 -12.20 1.84 1.40
CA LEU A 270 -12.26 1.72 -0.07
C LEU A 270 -11.30 2.69 -0.78
N ALA A 271 -11.06 3.88 -0.23
CA ALA A 271 -10.06 4.81 -0.75
C ALA A 271 -8.65 4.18 -0.73
N ILE A 272 -8.30 3.48 0.36
CA ILE A 272 -7.05 2.72 0.48
C ILE A 272 -6.97 1.59 -0.54
N VAL A 273 -8.05 0.82 -0.67
CA VAL A 273 -8.14 -0.28 -1.66
C VAL A 273 -7.81 0.23 -3.05
N ARG A 274 -8.38 1.38 -3.47
CA ARG A 274 -8.10 1.98 -4.76
C ARG A 274 -6.64 2.38 -4.94
N ARG A 275 -6.00 2.95 -3.91
CA ARG A 275 -4.57 3.34 -3.95
C ARG A 275 -3.63 2.13 -4.01
N MET A 276 -3.86 1.12 -3.15
CA MET A 276 -3.08 -0.12 -3.17
C MET A 276 -3.23 -0.87 -4.50
N ALA A 277 -4.46 -0.94 -5.02
CA ALA A 277 -4.77 -1.51 -6.33
C ALA A 277 -4.03 -0.80 -7.47
N ALA A 278 -4.00 0.54 -7.45
CA ALA A 278 -3.27 1.33 -8.43
C ALA A 278 -1.75 1.08 -8.34
N ALA A 279 -1.19 1.05 -7.13
CA ALA A 279 0.24 0.77 -6.92
C ALA A 279 0.64 -0.64 -7.41
N LEU A 280 -0.24 -1.63 -7.28
CA LEU A 280 -0.02 -3.00 -7.76
C LEU A 280 -0.33 -3.21 -9.25
N GLY A 281 -1.02 -2.26 -9.90
CA GLY A 281 -1.59 -2.48 -11.22
C GLY A 281 -2.69 -3.58 -11.21
N HIS A 282 -3.44 -3.71 -10.12
CA HIS A 282 -4.52 -4.69 -9.97
C HIS A 282 -5.86 -3.97 -9.88
N PRO A 283 -6.54 -3.68 -11.01
CA PRO A 283 -7.72 -2.84 -11.01
C PRO A 283 -8.84 -3.45 -10.16
N VAL A 284 -9.43 -2.63 -9.30
CA VAL A 284 -10.58 -2.98 -8.46
C VAL A 284 -11.83 -2.37 -9.06
N THR A 285 -12.80 -3.22 -9.39
CA THR A 285 -14.12 -2.81 -9.88
C THR A 285 -15.21 -3.42 -9.00
N PHE A 286 -16.45 -2.93 -9.10
CA PHE A 286 -17.55 -3.54 -8.36
C PHE A 286 -18.87 -3.47 -9.12
N SER A 287 -19.73 -4.44 -8.83
CA SER A 287 -21.11 -4.48 -9.28
C SER A 287 -22.01 -4.50 -8.03
N SER A 288 -22.88 -3.51 -7.89
CA SER A 288 -23.79 -3.43 -6.74
C SER A 288 -25.22 -3.23 -7.18
N LYS A 289 -26.16 -3.73 -6.37
CA LYS A 289 -27.58 -3.43 -6.52
C LYS A 289 -28.20 -3.23 -5.14
N VAL A 290 -28.86 -2.09 -4.95
CA VAL A 290 -29.54 -1.74 -3.70
C VAL A 290 -30.49 -2.87 -3.28
N GLY A 291 -30.36 -3.30 -2.02
CA GLY A 291 -31.12 -4.40 -1.43
C GLY A 291 -30.71 -5.81 -1.85
N ARG A 292 -29.72 -5.97 -2.74
CA ARG A 292 -29.20 -7.29 -3.16
C ARG A 292 -27.75 -7.54 -2.77
N GLY A 293 -27.00 -6.48 -2.46
CA GLY A 293 -25.60 -6.55 -2.04
C GLY A 293 -24.62 -6.07 -3.10
N THR A 294 -23.34 -6.28 -2.83
CA THR A 294 -22.23 -5.82 -3.68
C THR A 294 -21.29 -6.98 -4.02
N ILE A 295 -20.71 -6.93 -5.21
CA ILE A 295 -19.62 -7.81 -5.62
C ILE A 295 -18.44 -6.94 -6.01
N PHE A 296 -17.34 -7.05 -5.25
CA PHE A 296 -16.06 -6.45 -5.61
C PHE A 296 -15.24 -7.44 -6.43
N HIS A 297 -14.57 -6.94 -7.47
CA HIS A 297 -13.74 -7.69 -8.41
C HIS A 297 -12.33 -7.13 -8.38
N ILE A 298 -11.32 -7.99 -8.28
CA ILE A 298 -9.91 -7.63 -8.35
C ILE A 298 -9.26 -8.50 -9.43
N ASP A 299 -8.70 -7.89 -10.47
CA ASP A 299 -7.99 -8.63 -11.51
C ASP A 299 -6.49 -8.65 -11.20
N VAL A 300 -5.93 -9.85 -11.04
CA VAL A 300 -4.52 -10.07 -10.66
C VAL A 300 -3.84 -10.96 -11.70
N PRO A 301 -2.62 -10.66 -12.19
CA PRO A 301 -1.91 -11.52 -13.14
C PRO A 301 -1.68 -12.93 -12.60
N VAL A 302 -1.74 -13.93 -13.48
CA VAL A 302 -1.40 -15.32 -13.15
C VAL A 302 0.10 -15.41 -12.85
N GLY A 303 0.46 -16.08 -11.74
CA GLY A 303 1.85 -16.34 -11.35
C GLY A 303 2.42 -17.59 -12.02
N ILE A 304 3.74 -17.68 -12.11
CA ILE A 304 4.44 -18.82 -12.72
C ILE A 304 4.96 -19.72 -11.60
N GLY A 305 4.05 -20.46 -10.98
CA GLY A 305 4.36 -21.38 -9.90
C GLY A 305 3.45 -22.60 -9.96
N ALA A 306 4.07 -23.78 -10.07
CA ALA A 306 3.44 -25.05 -10.40
C ALA A 306 2.20 -25.40 -9.55
N SER A 307 1.28 -26.06 -10.23
CA SER A 307 0.26 -26.95 -9.69
C SER A 307 0.80 -27.75 -8.49
N ALA A 308 -0.06 -27.90 -7.49
CA ALA A 308 -0.03 -28.89 -6.40
C ALA A 308 1.15 -29.88 -6.42
N ASP A 309 2.18 -29.63 -5.61
CA ASP A 309 3.05 -30.69 -5.02
C ASP A 309 3.99 -30.20 -3.88
N ALA A 310 3.64 -29.13 -3.17
CA ALA A 310 4.42 -28.65 -2.01
C ALA A 310 3.58 -28.49 -0.72
N ILE A 311 2.62 -29.38 -0.49
CA ILE A 311 1.83 -29.43 0.78
C ILE A 311 2.04 -30.79 1.49
N ALA A 312 3.22 -31.40 1.37
CA ALA A 312 3.52 -32.66 2.05
C ALA A 312 4.52 -32.54 3.23
N SER A 313 4.86 -31.34 3.71
CA SER A 313 5.86 -31.21 4.79
C SER A 313 5.53 -30.21 5.92
N LEU A 314 4.27 -29.83 6.11
CA LEU A 314 3.87 -28.99 7.26
C LEU A 314 2.71 -29.59 8.08
N ALA A 315 2.42 -30.88 7.87
CA ALA A 315 1.39 -31.61 8.59
C ALA A 315 2.01 -32.53 9.65
N GLU A 316 2.85 -31.96 10.51
CA GLU A 316 3.27 -32.58 11.78
C GLU A 316 3.69 -31.46 12.74
N MET A 317 2.74 -30.59 13.08
CA MET A 317 2.83 -29.85 14.34
C MET A 317 1.96 -30.59 15.34
N GLU A 318 2.62 -31.53 16.03
CA GLU A 318 2.16 -32.06 17.30
C GLU A 318 1.68 -30.90 18.16
N ARG A 319 0.48 -31.04 18.72
CA ARG A 319 0.00 -30.15 19.77
C ARG A 319 0.95 -30.29 20.96
N PRO A 320 1.62 -29.24 21.44
CA PRO A 320 2.30 -29.34 22.72
C PRO A 320 1.23 -29.44 23.81
N ARG A 321 1.31 -30.52 24.58
CA ARG A 321 0.63 -30.69 25.87
C ARG A 321 1.52 -30.04 26.93
N GLY A 322 1.04 -29.02 27.64
CA GLY A 322 1.73 -28.49 28.83
C GLY A 322 1.26 -27.09 29.24
N TYR A 323 1.10 -26.86 30.54
CA TYR A 323 0.43 -25.71 31.13
C TYR A 323 1.36 -24.50 31.40
N GLY A 324 1.04 -23.33 30.81
CA GLY A 324 1.29 -21.99 31.38
C GLY A 324 2.73 -21.43 31.37
N LEU A 325 2.85 -20.10 31.42
CA LEU A 325 4.13 -19.36 31.53
C LEU A 325 4.66 -19.27 32.97
N PHE A 326 4.14 -20.10 33.87
CA PHE A 326 4.41 -20.00 35.31
C PHE A 326 5.88 -20.24 35.65
N GLY A 327 6.50 -19.29 36.34
CA GLY A 327 7.91 -19.37 36.77
C GLY A 327 8.93 -19.12 35.65
N THR A 328 8.48 -18.82 34.43
CA THR A 328 9.37 -18.54 33.29
C THR A 328 10.24 -17.32 33.57
N LYS A 329 11.55 -17.45 33.47
CA LYS A 329 12.51 -16.34 33.58
C LYS A 329 12.59 -15.60 32.25
N VAL A 330 12.15 -14.35 32.22
CA VAL A 330 12.13 -13.51 31.01
C VAL A 330 13.13 -12.37 31.19
N LEU A 331 14.11 -12.27 30.30
CA LEU A 331 14.91 -11.05 30.16
C LEU A 331 14.22 -10.17 29.13
N LEU A 332 13.80 -8.98 29.55
CA LEU A 332 13.12 -8.01 28.71
C LEU A 332 14.01 -6.79 28.48
N VAL A 333 14.23 -6.41 27.22
CA VAL A 333 15.01 -5.23 26.83
C VAL A 333 14.14 -4.28 26.01
N GLU A 334 13.85 -3.10 26.54
CA GLU A 334 13.05 -2.05 25.89
C GLU A 334 13.48 -0.68 26.44
N ASN A 335 13.77 0.28 25.56
CA ASN A 335 14.24 1.62 25.92
C ASN A 335 13.12 2.55 26.40
N ASP A 336 11.88 2.34 25.92
CA ASP A 336 10.73 3.11 26.36
C ASP A 336 10.24 2.65 27.76
N ALA A 337 10.37 3.52 28.76
CA ALA A 337 10.04 3.21 30.14
C ALA A 337 8.56 2.84 30.37
N ASP A 338 7.63 3.45 29.64
CA ASP A 338 6.19 3.18 29.78
C ASP A 338 5.86 1.80 29.19
N VAL A 339 6.45 1.47 28.03
CA VAL A 339 6.31 0.15 27.41
C VAL A 339 6.98 -0.94 28.25
N LEU A 340 8.18 -0.68 28.77
CA LEU A 340 8.93 -1.58 29.64
C LEU A 340 8.13 -1.89 30.92
N GLN A 341 7.58 -0.87 31.57
CA GLN A 341 6.77 -1.04 32.78
C GLN A 341 5.49 -1.85 32.49
N ALA A 342 4.77 -1.49 31.43
CA ALA A 342 3.50 -2.13 31.11
C ALA A 342 3.67 -3.59 30.66
N MET A 343 4.74 -3.90 29.91
CA MET A 343 5.06 -5.26 29.50
C MET A 343 5.58 -6.11 30.67
N THR A 344 6.37 -5.52 31.57
CA THR A 344 6.80 -6.19 32.83
C THR A 344 5.58 -6.58 33.66
N PHE A 345 4.66 -5.65 33.91
CA PHE A 345 3.42 -5.92 34.65
C PHE A 345 2.59 -7.04 34.02
N LEU A 346 2.46 -7.04 32.68
CA LEU A 346 1.72 -8.08 31.95
C LEU A 346 2.35 -9.47 32.12
N LEU A 347 3.67 -9.57 32.00
CA LEU A 347 4.42 -10.83 32.11
C LEU A 347 4.42 -11.35 33.56
N GLU A 348 4.63 -10.49 34.55
CA GLU A 348 4.54 -10.85 35.98
C GLU A 348 3.15 -11.37 36.35
N ARG A 349 2.10 -10.81 35.76
CA ARG A 349 0.73 -11.28 35.95
C ARG A 349 0.47 -12.67 35.34
N TRP A 350 1.22 -13.04 34.32
CA TRP A 350 1.27 -14.43 33.83
C TRP A 350 2.18 -15.33 34.68
N GLN A 351 2.66 -14.80 35.81
CA GLN A 351 3.53 -15.45 36.78
C GLN A 351 4.93 -15.74 36.23
N CYS A 352 5.40 -14.94 35.26
CA CYS A 352 6.80 -14.92 34.84
C CYS A 352 7.67 -14.18 35.87
N LEU A 353 8.94 -14.54 35.93
CA LEU A 353 9.98 -13.80 36.65
C LEU A 353 10.71 -12.91 35.64
N VAL A 354 10.47 -11.60 35.67
CA VAL A 354 10.98 -10.68 34.66
C VAL A 354 12.19 -9.92 35.20
N ARG A 355 13.26 -9.82 34.39
CA ARG A 355 14.30 -8.81 34.54
C ARG A 355 14.17 -7.83 33.39
N ALA A 356 13.92 -6.57 33.72
CA ALA A 356 13.70 -5.49 32.77
C ALA A 356 14.98 -4.67 32.64
N ALA A 357 15.43 -4.48 31.40
CA ALA A 357 16.60 -3.72 31.02
C ALA A 357 16.22 -2.64 30.00
N THR A 358 16.90 -1.49 30.04
CA THR A 358 16.68 -0.42 29.05
C THR A 358 17.69 -0.43 27.90
N SER A 359 18.80 -1.14 28.06
CA SER A 359 19.87 -1.23 27.07
C SER A 359 20.59 -2.58 27.07
N THR A 360 21.45 -2.80 26.09
CA THR A 360 22.32 -3.99 26.01
C THR A 360 23.24 -4.11 27.22
N GLU A 361 23.86 -3.01 27.63
CA GLU A 361 24.77 -2.96 28.79
C GLU A 361 24.04 -3.26 30.10
N ASP A 362 22.84 -2.70 30.28
CA ASP A 362 21.99 -2.97 31.43
C ASP A 362 21.54 -4.44 31.48
N ALA A 363 21.18 -5.00 30.31
CA ALA A 363 20.82 -6.41 30.19
C ALA A 363 21.98 -7.35 30.59
N LEU A 364 23.21 -7.07 30.15
CA LEU A 364 24.39 -7.85 30.53
C LEU A 364 24.75 -7.66 32.01
N SER A 365 24.62 -6.45 32.54
CA SER A 365 24.85 -6.16 33.96
C SER A 365 23.86 -6.90 34.86
N LEU A 366 22.60 -6.99 34.45
CA LEU A 366 21.56 -7.76 35.15
C LEU A 366 21.81 -9.27 35.08
N LEU A 367 22.56 -9.77 34.09
CA LEU A 367 22.99 -11.17 34.03
C LEU A 367 24.25 -11.43 34.87
N GLY A 368 25.09 -10.41 35.06
CA GLY A 368 26.26 -10.45 35.93
C GLY A 368 25.91 -10.76 37.39
N ASP A 369 26.78 -11.56 38.04
CA ASP A 369 26.74 -11.89 39.48
C ASP A 369 25.55 -12.71 40.01
N THR A 370 24.75 -13.39 39.16
CA THR A 370 23.65 -14.25 39.66
C THR A 370 23.51 -15.59 38.93
N ASP A 371 23.13 -16.65 39.65
CA ASP A 371 22.71 -17.98 39.09
C ASP A 371 21.39 -17.91 38.27
N TRP A 372 20.97 -16.72 37.88
CA TRP A 372 19.72 -16.47 37.19
C TRP A 372 19.97 -16.46 35.69
N VAL A 373 19.40 -17.45 35.00
CA VAL A 373 19.52 -17.60 33.56
C VAL A 373 18.13 -17.49 32.93
N PRO A 374 17.92 -16.59 31.94
CA PRO A 374 16.61 -16.39 31.32
C PRO A 374 16.22 -17.58 30.44
N ASP A 375 14.97 -18.02 30.54
CA ASP A 375 14.38 -19.05 29.68
C ASP A 375 14.03 -18.48 28.29
N ILE A 376 13.76 -17.18 28.21
CA ILE A 376 13.54 -16.45 26.96
C ILE A 376 14.02 -14.99 27.08
N VAL A 377 14.53 -14.45 25.96
CA VAL A 377 14.88 -13.03 25.82
C VAL A 377 13.86 -12.35 24.91
N ILE A 378 13.29 -11.23 25.35
CA ILE A 378 12.43 -10.37 24.55
C ILE A 378 13.15 -9.05 24.39
N ALA A 379 13.39 -8.59 23.16
CA ALA A 379 14.07 -7.32 22.91
C ALA A 379 13.32 -6.49 21.86
N ASP A 380 13.23 -5.18 22.05
CA ASP A 380 12.88 -4.27 20.96
C ASP A 380 14.00 -4.25 19.91
N GLN A 381 13.63 -4.16 18.63
CA GLN A 381 14.59 -4.12 17.54
C GLN A 381 15.40 -2.83 17.52
N HIS A 382 14.82 -1.69 17.88
CA HIS A 382 15.48 -0.40 17.85
C HIS A 382 15.61 0.13 19.28
N LEU A 383 16.81 0.01 19.84
CA LEU A 383 17.16 0.59 21.14
C LEU A 383 17.85 1.95 20.94
N ASP A 384 18.09 2.66 22.03
CA ASP A 384 18.80 3.94 22.00
C ASP A 384 20.26 3.78 21.52
N ASP A 385 20.88 4.89 21.13
CA ASP A 385 22.29 4.95 20.65
C ASP A 385 22.63 4.08 19.42
N GLY A 386 21.61 3.58 18.71
CA GLY A 386 21.78 2.78 17.49
C GLY A 386 21.95 1.28 17.75
N ASP A 387 21.76 0.83 18.99
CA ASP A 387 21.73 -0.58 19.35
C ASP A 387 20.53 -1.28 18.71
N LEU A 388 20.78 -2.50 18.23
CA LEU A 388 19.76 -3.34 17.63
C LEU A 388 19.46 -4.52 18.57
N GLY A 389 18.18 -4.80 18.81
CA GLY A 389 17.78 -5.94 19.63
C GLY A 389 18.34 -7.28 19.14
N THR A 390 18.57 -7.42 17.83
CA THR A 390 19.24 -8.61 17.27
C THR A 390 20.70 -8.74 17.70
N ALA A 391 21.41 -7.62 17.84
CA ALA A 391 22.78 -7.58 18.35
C ALA A 391 22.78 -7.85 19.86
N THR A 392 21.88 -7.20 20.61
CA THR A 392 21.68 -7.43 22.04
C THR A 392 21.43 -8.91 22.36
N ILE A 393 20.56 -9.59 21.60
CA ILE A 393 20.29 -11.03 21.79
C ILE A 393 21.53 -11.87 21.48
N ALA A 394 22.33 -11.50 20.46
CA ALA A 394 23.57 -12.21 20.16
C ALA A 394 24.58 -12.08 21.31
N GLU A 395 24.77 -10.86 21.83
CA GLU A 395 25.66 -10.60 22.97
C GLU A 395 25.21 -11.33 24.24
N VAL A 396 23.90 -11.37 24.52
CA VAL A 396 23.35 -12.15 25.65
C VAL A 396 23.61 -13.65 25.48
N ARG A 397 23.44 -14.19 24.26
CA ARG A 397 23.72 -15.60 23.97
C ARG A 397 25.20 -15.94 24.13
N ASP A 398 26.08 -15.06 23.66
CA ASP A 398 27.53 -15.19 23.80
C ASP A 398 27.97 -15.12 25.26
N TYR A 399 27.44 -14.16 26.02
CA TYR A 399 27.71 -14.01 27.46
C TYR A 399 27.29 -15.25 28.26
N LEU A 400 26.11 -15.81 27.96
CA LEU A 400 25.60 -17.01 28.63
C LEU A 400 26.20 -18.32 28.08
N GLY A 401 26.95 -18.26 26.97
CA GLY A 401 27.47 -19.43 26.27
C GLY A 401 26.38 -20.41 25.80
N ARG A 402 25.13 -19.94 25.59
CA ARG A 402 23.98 -20.78 25.27
C ARG A 402 23.00 -20.10 24.32
N ALA A 403 22.37 -20.89 23.45
CA ALA A 403 21.32 -20.42 22.55
C ALA A 403 19.97 -20.34 23.28
N VAL A 404 19.69 -19.21 23.93
CA VAL A 404 18.38 -18.94 24.57
C VAL A 404 17.33 -18.66 23.49
N PRO A 405 16.10 -19.21 23.61
CA PRO A 405 14.95 -18.74 22.85
C PRO A 405 14.84 -17.22 22.91
N ALA A 406 14.53 -16.59 21.78
CA ALA A 406 14.47 -15.13 21.72
C ALA A 406 13.34 -14.65 20.82
N LEU A 407 12.80 -13.48 21.19
CA LEU A 407 11.73 -12.78 20.50
C LEU A 407 12.15 -11.33 20.26
N ILE A 408 12.19 -10.94 18.98
CA ILE A 408 12.28 -9.53 18.60
C ILE A 408 10.88 -8.95 18.52
N VAL A 409 10.70 -7.81 19.18
CA VAL A 409 9.53 -6.95 19.01
C VAL A 409 9.94 -5.79 18.10
N THR A 410 9.17 -5.47 17.05
CA THR A 410 9.56 -4.38 16.14
C THR A 410 8.38 -3.66 15.52
N ALA A 411 8.49 -2.34 15.36
CA ALA A 411 7.59 -1.54 14.52
C ALA A 411 7.96 -1.60 13.02
N ASP A 412 9.19 -2.01 12.69
CA ASP A 412 9.64 -2.13 11.30
C ASP A 412 9.17 -3.44 10.66
N GLY A 413 8.43 -3.31 9.57
CA GLY A 413 7.91 -4.44 8.79
C GLY A 413 8.84 -4.90 7.66
N SER A 414 10.05 -4.34 7.55
CA SER A 414 10.99 -4.62 6.47
C SER A 414 11.42 -6.08 6.40
N GLU A 415 11.63 -6.57 5.18
CA GLU A 415 12.08 -7.94 4.94
C GLU A 415 13.54 -8.14 5.36
N ALA A 416 14.34 -7.06 5.41
CA ALA A 416 15.71 -7.08 5.89
C ALA A 416 15.78 -7.51 7.37
N VAL A 417 14.95 -6.91 8.23
CA VAL A 417 14.87 -7.28 9.65
C VAL A 417 14.33 -8.70 9.81
N ALA A 418 13.30 -9.09 9.06
CA ALA A 418 12.75 -10.45 9.10
C ALA A 418 13.77 -11.52 8.66
N LYS A 419 14.59 -11.22 7.64
CA LYS A 419 15.64 -12.12 7.14
C LYS A 419 16.80 -12.22 8.13
N ALA A 420 17.22 -11.12 8.73
CA ALA A 420 18.26 -11.10 9.76
C ALA A 420 17.83 -11.89 11.00
N ALA A 421 16.62 -11.66 11.51
CA ALA A 421 16.07 -12.39 12.65
C ALA A 421 15.95 -13.90 12.37
N ARG A 422 15.45 -14.28 11.19
CA ARG A 422 15.36 -15.70 10.79
C ARG A 422 16.74 -16.36 10.66
N ALA A 423 17.73 -15.66 10.09
CA ALA A 423 19.09 -16.16 9.98
C ALA A 423 19.74 -16.38 11.36
N ALA A 424 19.38 -15.57 12.35
CA ALA A 424 19.83 -15.69 13.74
C ALA A 424 19.00 -16.68 14.59
N GLY A 425 17.98 -17.33 14.01
CA GLY A 425 17.07 -18.23 14.75
C GLY A 425 16.26 -17.50 15.82
N ILE A 426 15.79 -16.29 15.52
CA ILE A 426 15.02 -15.43 16.42
C ILE A 426 13.61 -15.24 15.86
N GLU A 427 12.59 -15.45 16.69
CA GLU A 427 11.21 -15.18 16.31
C GLU A 427 10.92 -13.68 16.31
N LEU A 428 9.97 -13.23 15.48
CA LEU A 428 9.67 -11.82 15.32
C LEU A 428 8.18 -11.55 15.52
N MET A 429 7.87 -10.60 16.38
CA MET A 429 6.53 -10.08 16.60
C MET A 429 6.48 -8.58 16.27
N ARG A 430 5.45 -8.17 15.53
CA ARG A 430 5.28 -6.78 15.11
C ARG A 430 4.53 -5.98 16.17
N LYS A 431 4.99 -4.76 16.44
CA LYS A 431 4.24 -3.76 17.21
C LYS A 431 2.97 -3.36 16.42
N PRO A 432 1.83 -3.13 17.09
CA PRO A 432 1.64 -3.26 18.54
C PRO A 432 1.43 -4.70 18.99
N LEU A 433 1.87 -4.96 20.23
CA LEU A 433 1.81 -6.27 20.86
C LEU A 433 0.41 -6.57 21.34
N LYS A 434 -0.21 -7.63 20.81
CA LYS A 434 -1.47 -8.16 21.37
C LYS A 434 -1.16 -9.17 22.48
N PRO A 435 -1.59 -8.96 23.74
CA PRO A 435 -1.26 -9.85 24.86
C PRO A 435 -1.56 -11.33 24.60
N ALA A 436 -2.69 -11.64 23.96
CA ALA A 436 -3.05 -13.02 23.62
C ALA A 436 -2.10 -13.66 22.59
N GLN A 437 -1.61 -12.88 21.62
CA GLN A 437 -0.66 -13.36 20.62
C GLN A 437 0.73 -13.54 21.22
N LEU A 438 1.18 -12.58 22.03
CA LEU A 438 2.43 -12.68 22.79
C LEU A 438 2.43 -13.93 23.66
N ARG A 439 1.38 -14.14 24.46
CA ARG A 439 1.25 -15.32 25.32
C ARG A 439 1.29 -16.63 24.55
N ALA A 440 0.58 -16.70 23.42
CA ALA A 440 0.57 -17.90 22.59
C ALA A 440 1.95 -18.20 21.98
N LEU A 441 2.67 -17.17 21.54
CA LEU A 441 4.00 -17.32 20.96
C LEU A 441 5.04 -17.70 22.01
N LEU A 442 5.02 -17.06 23.18
CA LEU A 442 5.91 -17.42 24.29
C LEU A 442 5.67 -18.87 24.74
N ALA A 443 4.40 -19.29 24.86
CA ALA A 443 4.07 -20.67 25.18
C ALA A 443 4.52 -21.67 24.10
N HIS A 444 4.62 -21.25 22.84
CA HIS A 444 5.15 -22.09 21.76
C HIS A 444 6.67 -22.19 21.80
N LEU A 445 7.38 -21.09 22.08
CA LEU A 445 8.84 -21.05 22.12
C LEU A 445 9.44 -21.75 23.35
N LEU A 446 8.65 -21.92 24.40
CA LEU A 446 9.04 -22.53 25.68
C LEU A 446 8.51 -23.96 25.85
N ALA A 447 7.76 -24.47 24.87
CA ALA A 447 7.27 -25.85 24.84
C ALA A 447 8.26 -26.76 24.10
#